data_AF-A0AAV7BGY6-F1
#
_entry.id   AF-A0AAV7BGY6-F1
#
_cell.length_a   1.000
_cell.length_b   1.000
_cell.length_c   1.000
_cell.angle_alpha   90.00
_cell.angle_beta   90.00
_cell.angle_gamma   90.00
#
_symmetry.space_group_name_H-M   'P 1'
#
loop_
_entity.id
_entity.type
_entity.pdbx_description
1 polymer ?
#
loop_
_entity_poly.entity_id
_entity_poly.type
_entity_poly.pdbx_seq_one_letter_code
_entity_poly.pdbx_strand_id
1 'polypeptide(L)'
;MPDAKWEGKLREIKWSDDSTHDGCHGRYVRQVCVYGEGDLPWLYNSTSVFANKFELSRYPPTLECLELRIRNKALSQSETPLQPSWFF
;
A
#
# COMPACT_ATOMS: atom_id res chain seq x y z
N MET A 1 -10.46 -1.83 31.83
CA MET A 1 -10.00 -2.42 30.56
C MET A 1 -9.27 -1.32 29.81
N PRO A 2 -8.06 -1.54 29.28
CA PRO A 2 -7.45 -0.54 28.42
C PRO A 2 -8.32 -0.40 27.17
N ASP A 3 -8.74 0.82 26.86
CA ASP A 3 -9.48 1.14 25.65
C ASP A 3 -8.59 0.75 24.45
N ALA A 4 -8.96 -0.29 23.71
CA ALA A 4 -8.22 -0.80 22.55
C ALA A 4 -8.33 0.16 21.34
N LYS A 5 -8.01 1.44 21.55
CA LYS A 5 -7.84 2.43 20.51
C LYS A 5 -6.42 2.30 19.98
N TRP A 6 -6.28 1.66 18.84
CA TRP A 6 -5.01 1.60 18.12
C TRP A 6 -4.66 3.03 17.66
N GLU A 7 -3.63 3.64 18.26
CA GLU A 7 -3.11 4.96 17.88
C GLU A 7 -2.26 4.94 16.59
N GLY A 8 -2.10 3.77 15.97
CA GLY A 8 -1.31 3.58 14.76
C GLY A 8 -2.08 3.85 13.47
N LYS A 9 -1.38 4.29 12.42
CA LYS A 9 -1.94 4.36 11.06
C LYS A 9 -2.19 2.93 10.55
N LEU A 10 -3.43 2.46 10.64
CA LEU A 10 -3.79 1.12 10.16
C LEU A 10 -3.96 1.08 8.64
N ARG A 11 -4.51 2.15 8.06
CA ARG A 11 -4.88 2.21 6.65
C ARG A 11 -4.57 3.56 6.04
N GLU A 12 -3.83 3.54 4.93
CA GLU A 12 -3.61 4.67 4.04
C GLU A 12 -4.82 4.84 3.12
N ILE A 13 -5.40 6.04 3.11
CA ILE A 13 -6.52 6.41 2.22
C ILE A 13 -6.28 7.83 1.74
N LYS A 14 -6.20 8.04 0.43
CA LYS A 14 -6.23 9.38 -0.18
C LYS A 14 -7.67 9.79 -0.45
N TRP A 15 -8.16 10.77 0.29
CA TRP A 15 -9.49 11.35 0.11
C TRP A 15 -9.43 12.55 -0.82
N SER A 16 -10.44 12.75 -1.67
CA SER A 16 -10.42 13.83 -2.67
C SER A 16 -10.41 15.24 -2.08
N ASP A 17 -10.86 15.39 -0.85
CA ASP A 17 -10.93 16.65 -0.10
C ASP A 17 -9.73 16.87 0.83
N ASP A 18 -8.75 15.95 0.82
CA ASP A 18 -7.52 16.07 1.59
C ASP A 18 -6.44 16.83 0.81
N SER A 19 -5.90 17.89 1.44
CA SER A 19 -4.84 18.73 0.88
C SER A 19 -3.42 18.31 1.26
N THR A 20 -3.27 17.23 2.05
CA THR A 20 -1.96 16.73 2.48
C THR A 20 -1.21 15.94 1.42
N HIS A 21 -1.85 15.62 0.28
CA HIS A 21 -1.25 14.95 -0.85
C HIS A 21 -1.43 15.73 -2.16
N ASP A 22 -0.67 15.36 -3.18
CA ASP A 22 -0.61 15.96 -4.51
C ASP A 22 -1.78 15.54 -5.44
N GLY A 23 -2.92 15.18 -4.86
CA GLY A 23 -4.01 14.54 -5.58
C GLY A 23 -3.85 13.02 -5.76
N CYS A 24 -4.64 12.46 -6.66
CA CYS A 24 -4.70 11.03 -6.96
C CYS A 24 -4.18 10.80 -8.38
N HIS A 25 -3.20 9.92 -8.53
CA HIS A 25 -2.60 9.59 -9.83
C HIS A 25 -3.28 8.40 -10.53
N GLY A 26 -4.32 7.83 -9.92
CA GLY A 26 -5.27 6.94 -10.56
C GLY A 26 -6.61 7.63 -10.84
N ARG A 27 -7.65 7.28 -10.09
CA ARG A 27 -8.98 7.91 -10.21
C ARG A 27 -9.74 7.91 -8.88
N TYR A 28 -10.58 8.92 -8.67
CA TYR A 28 -11.49 8.92 -7.52
C TYR A 28 -12.74 8.08 -7.78
N VAL A 29 -13.12 7.24 -6.81
CA VAL A 29 -14.39 6.52 -6.78
C VAL A 29 -15.05 6.72 -5.42
N ARG A 30 -16.14 7.49 -5.42
CA ARG A 30 -16.84 7.94 -4.19
C ARG A 30 -15.86 8.65 -3.24
N GLN A 31 -15.15 9.67 -3.76
CA GLN A 31 -14.18 10.49 -3.02
C GLN A 31 -12.94 9.78 -2.48
N VAL A 32 -12.75 8.48 -2.77
CA VAL A 32 -11.54 7.74 -2.38
C VAL A 32 -10.71 7.46 -3.62
N CYS A 33 -9.41 7.74 -3.55
CA CYS A 33 -8.47 7.41 -4.61
C CYS A 33 -8.38 5.89 -4.80
N VAL A 34 -8.58 5.46 -6.04
CA VAL A 34 -8.09 4.18 -6.55
C VAL A 34 -6.68 4.47 -7.06
N TYR A 35 -5.67 3.94 -6.37
CA TYR A 35 -4.27 4.26 -6.63
C TYR A 35 -3.82 3.83 -8.02
N GLY A 36 -3.11 4.73 -8.70
CA GLY A 36 -2.38 4.45 -9.95
C GLY A 36 -0.88 4.30 -9.72
N GLU A 37 -0.11 4.14 -10.79
CA GLU A 37 1.35 3.93 -10.72
C GLU A 37 2.05 5.16 -10.15
N GLY A 38 1.53 6.34 -10.46
CA GLY A 38 2.04 7.60 -9.91
C GLY A 38 1.85 7.75 -8.40
N ASP A 39 1.00 6.94 -7.77
CA ASP A 39 0.79 6.97 -6.31
C ASP A 39 1.79 6.06 -5.56
N LEU A 40 2.59 5.26 -6.26
CA LEU A 40 3.57 4.36 -5.64
C LEU A 40 4.54 5.09 -4.69
N PRO A 41 5.12 6.27 -5.01
CA PRO A 41 5.99 6.99 -4.08
C PRO A 41 5.30 7.35 -2.76
N TRP A 42 4.01 7.70 -2.79
CA TRP A 42 3.21 7.96 -1.59
C TRP A 42 3.05 6.68 -0.76
N LEU A 43 2.62 5.60 -1.41
CA LEU A 43 2.39 4.30 -0.77
C LEU A 43 3.68 3.72 -0.16
N TYR A 44 4.81 3.92 -0.83
CA TYR A 44 6.12 3.48 -0.37
C TYR A 44 6.64 4.19 0.87
N ASN A 45 6.19 5.43 1.09
CA ASN A 45 6.59 6.26 2.22
C ASN A 45 5.58 6.25 3.37
N SER A 46 4.41 5.65 3.16
CA SER A 46 3.39 5.51 4.21
C SER A 46 3.88 4.60 5.33
N THR A 47 3.60 4.97 6.58
CA THR A 47 3.78 4.12 7.76
C THR A 47 2.55 3.24 8.03
N SER A 48 1.54 3.30 7.17
CA SER A 48 0.33 2.50 7.30
C SER A 48 0.57 1.02 6.97
N VAL A 49 -0.16 0.13 7.65
CA VAL A 49 -0.09 -1.32 7.41
C VAL A 49 -0.82 -1.72 6.12
N PHE A 50 -1.97 -1.11 5.85
CA PHE A 50 -2.80 -1.36 4.67
C PHE A 50 -3.02 -0.08 3.87
N ALA A 51 -3.50 -0.21 2.64
CA ALA A 51 -3.91 0.92 1.80
C ALA A 51 -5.23 0.63 1.06
N ASN A 52 -6.00 1.66 0.74
CA ASN A 52 -7.27 1.55 0.02
C ASN A 52 -7.50 2.78 -0.88
N LYS A 53 -7.85 2.63 -2.17
CA LYS A 53 -8.32 1.44 -2.92
C LYS A 53 -7.36 1.05 -4.05
N PHE A 54 -7.46 -0.20 -4.53
CA PHE A 54 -6.72 -0.71 -5.69
C PHE A 54 -7.67 -1.30 -6.74
N GLU A 55 -7.27 -1.29 -8.01
CA GLU A 55 -8.02 -1.86 -9.13
C GLU A 55 -7.07 -2.55 -10.12
N LEU A 56 -6.92 -3.86 -9.98
CA LEU A 56 -5.99 -4.67 -10.77
C LEU A 56 -6.24 -4.58 -12.27
N SER A 57 -7.50 -4.52 -12.71
CA SER A 57 -7.85 -4.46 -14.12
C SER A 57 -7.45 -3.16 -14.81
N ARG A 58 -7.16 -2.10 -14.04
CA ARG A 58 -6.89 -0.76 -14.57
C ARG A 58 -5.47 -0.28 -14.31
N TYR A 59 -4.94 -0.58 -13.12
CA TYR A 59 -3.57 -0.23 -12.73
C TYR A 59 -2.81 -1.48 -12.25
N PRO A 60 -2.62 -2.51 -13.10
CA PRO A 60 -1.89 -3.72 -12.70
C PRO A 60 -0.50 -3.44 -12.10
N PRO A 61 0.34 -2.57 -12.71
CA PRO A 61 1.68 -2.32 -12.20
C PRO A 61 1.69 -1.76 -10.77
N THR A 62 0.67 -1.01 -10.35
CA THR A 62 0.57 -0.51 -8.97
C THR A 62 0.56 -1.66 -7.96
N LEU A 63 -0.25 -2.71 -8.21
CA LEU A 63 -0.33 -3.86 -7.32
C LEU A 63 0.90 -4.76 -7.43
N GLU A 64 1.36 -5.05 -8.66
CA GLU A 64 2.52 -5.91 -8.90
C GLU A 64 3.80 -5.32 -8.27
N CYS A 65 4.02 -4.00 -8.36
CA CYS A 65 5.18 -3.36 -7.76
C CYS A 65 5.13 -3.41 -6.22
N LEU A 66 3.95 -3.21 -5.63
CA LEU A 66 3.77 -3.32 -4.18
C LEU A 66 4.00 -4.75 -3.70
N GLU A 67 3.45 -5.74 -4.41
CA GLU A 67 3.66 -7.16 -4.12
C GLU A 67 5.14 -7.53 -4.17
N LEU A 68 5.83 -7.19 -5.26
CA LEU A 68 7.26 -7.45 -5.43
C LEU A 68 8.08 -6.80 -4.31
N ARG A 69 7.78 -5.55 -3.96
CA ARG A 69 8.47 -4.84 -2.87
C ARG A 69 8.26 -5.52 -1.52
N ILE A 70 7.02 -5.88 -1.19
CA ILE A 70 6.70 -6.55 0.08
C ILE A 70 7.38 -7.91 0.13
N ARG A 71 7.34 -8.69 -0.96
CA ARG A 71 8.03 -9.98 -1.06
C ARG A 71 9.54 -9.83 -0.85
N ASN A 72 10.19 -8.91 -1.55
CA ASN A 72 11.62 -8.65 -1.40
C ASN A 72 11.98 -8.23 0.03
N LYS A 73 11.16 -7.39 0.66
CA LYS A 73 11.35 -7.00 2.06
C LYS A 73 11.20 -8.20 3.01
N ALA A 74 10.17 -9.02 2.83
CA ALA A 74 9.94 -10.21 3.66
C ALA A 74 11.08 -11.23 3.54
N LEU A 75 11.56 -11.50 2.32
CA LEU A 75 12.67 -12.43 2.09
C LEU A 75 13.99 -11.90 2.64
N SER A 76 14.29 -10.61 2.48
CA SER A 76 15.53 -10.00 2.99
C SER A 76 15.58 -9.88 4.52
N GLN A 77 14.43 -9.85 5.17
CA GLN A 77 14.29 -9.73 6.64
C GLN A 77 13.93 -11.05 7.32
N SER A 78 14.04 -12.18 6.61
CA SER A 78 13.72 -13.49 7.18
C SER A 78 14.77 -13.91 8.22
N GLU A 79 14.32 -14.11 9.46
CA GLU A 79 15.14 -14.66 10.55
C GLU A 79 15.35 -16.18 10.40
N THR A 80 14.50 -16.85 9.62
CA THR A 80 14.59 -18.28 9.33
C THR A 80 15.27 -18.53 7.98
N PRO A 81 15.96 -19.67 7.79
CA PRO A 81 16.49 -20.05 6.49
C PRO A 81 15.39 -20.07 5.42
N LEU A 82 15.65 -19.38 4.30
CA LEU A 82 14.71 -19.35 3.18
C LEU A 82 14.61 -20.72 2.52
N GLN A 83 13.39 -21.18 2.25
CA GLN A 83 13.20 -22.38 1.45
C GLN A 83 13.41 -22.08 -0.05
N PRO A 84 14.02 -23.00 -0.82
CA PRO A 84 14.21 -22.80 -2.27
C PRO A 84 12.91 -22.52 -3.02
N SER A 85 11.78 -23.07 -2.55
CA SER A 85 10.45 -22.84 -3.14
C SER A 85 9.95 -21.40 -2.99
N TRP A 86 10.51 -20.60 -2.09
CA TRP A 86 10.10 -19.21 -1.87
C TRP A 86 10.74 -18.22 -2.84
N PHE A 87 11.65 -18.67 -3.70
CA PHE A 87 12.22 -17.82 -4.76
C PHE A 87 11.38 -17.81 -6.04
N PHE A 88 10.42 -18.73 -6.15
CA PHE A 88 9.59 -18.93 -7.35
C PHE A 88 8.10 -18.62 -7.09
#